data_AF-A0A644ZM80-F1
#
_entry.id   AF-A0A644ZM80-F1
#
_cell.length_a   1.000
_cell.length_b   1.000
_cell.length_c   1.000
_cell.angle_alpha   90.00
_cell.angle_beta   90.00
_cell.angle_gamma   90.00
#
_symmetry.space_group_name_H-M   'P 1'
#
loop_
_entity.id
_entity.type
_entity.pdbx_description
1 polymer ?
#
loop_
_entity_poly.entity_id
_entity_poly.type
_entity_poly.pdbx_seq_one_letter_code
_entity_poly.pdbx_strand_id
1 'polypeptide(L)'
;MAVRYPLADLNTLPDDLKAKILEVQEKAGFVPNVFLALARRPAEWRAFFAYHDALMDPESVGRTSHLSKGDREMIVTTTSAANQCLYCVVAHGALLAAKRRRGVYTPTAFYKFYRLAAKLTPMKLMAKLTKT
;
A
#
# COMPACT_ATOMS: atom_id res chain seq x y z
N MET A 1 -14.71 -4.01 -11.08
CA MET A 1 -15.18 -5.08 -10.17
C MET A 1 -15.94 -4.43 -9.02
N ALA A 2 -17.11 -4.96 -8.68
CA ALA A 2 -17.81 -4.57 -7.46
C ALA A 2 -16.99 -5.03 -6.24
N VAL A 3 -16.88 -4.18 -5.22
CA VAL A 3 -16.24 -4.56 -3.96
C VAL A 3 -17.15 -5.59 -3.29
N ARG A 4 -16.68 -6.84 -3.12
CA ARG A 4 -17.48 -7.95 -2.53
C ARG A 4 -17.99 -7.64 -1.12
N TYR A 5 -17.31 -6.71 -0.45
CA TYR A 5 -17.31 -6.56 0.99
C TYR A 5 -16.99 -5.09 1.29
N PRO A 6 -17.85 -4.33 2.00
CA PRO A 6 -17.61 -2.91 2.24
C PRO A 6 -16.28 -2.71 2.99
N LEU A 7 -15.61 -1.58 2.77
CA LEU A 7 -14.46 -1.18 3.58
C LEU A 7 -14.93 -0.75 4.98
N ALA A 8 -14.11 -0.95 6.00
CA ALA A 8 -14.44 -0.47 7.34
C ALA A 8 -14.47 1.06 7.40
N ASP A 9 -15.42 1.62 8.15
CA ASP A 9 -15.39 3.04 8.52
C ASP A 9 -14.33 3.27 9.60
N LEU A 10 -13.35 4.11 9.29
CA LEU A 10 -12.25 4.47 10.17
C LEU A 10 -12.70 4.98 11.55
N ASN A 11 -13.87 5.63 11.63
CA ASN A 11 -14.39 6.17 12.88
C ASN A 11 -14.98 5.11 13.81
N THR A 12 -15.22 3.91 13.30
CA THR A 12 -15.78 2.77 14.06
C THR A 12 -14.72 1.78 14.51
N LEU A 13 -13.46 1.98 14.12
CA LEU A 13 -12.38 1.06 14.42
C LEU A 13 -11.86 1.23 15.86
N PRO A 14 -11.36 0.15 16.48
CA PRO A 14 -10.56 0.23 17.69
C PRO A 14 -9.38 1.22 17.55
N ASP A 15 -9.05 1.90 18.64
CA ASP A 15 -8.08 3.01 18.64
C ASP A 15 -6.70 2.60 18.10
N ASP A 16 -6.23 1.39 18.40
CA ASP A 16 -4.95 0.87 17.94
C ASP A 16 -4.89 0.69 16.42
N LEU A 17 -5.95 0.15 15.82
CA LEU A 17 -6.09 0.02 14.37
C LEU A 17 -6.17 1.42 13.72
N LYS A 18 -7.01 2.30 14.27
CA LYS A 18 -7.19 3.66 13.77
C LYS A 18 -5.88 4.43 13.78
N ALA A 19 -5.14 4.39 14.89
CA ALA A 19 -3.84 5.02 15.02
C ALA A 19 -2.85 4.51 13.96
N LYS A 20 -2.76 3.19 13.77
CA LYS A 20 -1.85 2.61 12.76
C LYS A 20 -2.24 3.00 11.33
N ILE A 21 -3.53 3.03 11.03
CA ILE A 21 -4.03 3.43 9.70
C ILE A 21 -3.72 4.90 9.41
N LEU A 22 -3.91 5.78 10.39
CA LEU A 22 -3.58 7.20 10.28
C LEU A 22 -2.07 7.43 10.11
N GLU A 23 -1.23 6.69 10.85
CA GLU A 23 0.23 6.72 10.70
C GLU A 23 0.65 6.36 9.25
N VAL A 24 0.03 5.32 8.68
CA VAL A 24 0.29 4.91 7.29
C VAL A 24 -0.20 5.97 6.31
N GLN A 25 -1.38 6.57 6.56
CA GLN A 25 -1.93 7.63 5.72
C GLN A 25 -0.99 8.84 5.66
N GLU A 26 -0.42 9.25 6.80
CA GLU A 26 0.52 10.36 6.86
C GLU A 26 1.79 10.07 6.04
N LYS A 27 2.33 8.86 6.14
CA LYS A 27 3.55 8.46 5.42
C LYS A 27 3.34 8.26 3.92
N ALA A 28 2.22 7.66 3.51
CA ALA A 28 1.95 7.30 2.12
C ALA A 28 1.12 8.35 1.36
N GLY A 29 0.45 9.26 2.06
CA GLY A 29 -0.49 10.24 1.48
C GLY A 29 -1.88 9.65 1.15
N PHE A 30 -2.11 8.38 1.44
CA PHE A 30 -3.40 7.68 1.31
C PHE A 30 -3.40 6.41 2.17
N VAL A 31 -4.56 5.80 2.39
CA VAL A 31 -4.68 4.51 3.08
C VAL A 31 -4.73 3.37 2.05
N PRO A 32 -3.76 2.44 2.02
CA PRO A 32 -3.84 1.27 1.15
C PRO A 32 -5.06 0.40 1.51
N ASN A 33 -5.84 -0.01 0.52
CA ASN A 33 -7.14 -0.67 0.75
C ASN A 33 -7.07 -1.92 1.64
N VAL A 34 -5.95 -2.66 1.66
CA VAL A 34 -5.76 -3.83 2.53
C VAL A 34 -5.97 -3.50 4.02
N PHE A 35 -5.60 -2.30 4.45
CA PHE A 35 -5.80 -1.85 5.83
C PHE A 35 -7.29 -1.77 6.19
N LEU A 36 -8.10 -1.12 5.34
CA LEU A 36 -9.54 -0.96 5.59
C LEU A 36 -10.35 -2.22 5.26
N ALA A 37 -9.88 -3.04 4.31
CA ALA A 37 -10.55 -4.27 3.91
C ALA A 37 -10.51 -5.33 5.03
N LEU A 38 -9.36 -5.46 5.70
CA LEU A 38 -9.17 -6.38 6.83
C LEU A 38 -9.71 -5.82 8.16
N ALA A 39 -9.81 -4.50 8.31
CA ALA A 39 -10.13 -3.87 9.60
C ALA A 39 -11.53 -4.22 10.15
N ARG A 40 -12.42 -4.78 9.31
CA ARG A 40 -13.72 -5.32 9.76
C ARG A 40 -13.61 -6.53 10.66
N ARG A 41 -12.43 -7.16 10.70
CA ARG A 41 -12.09 -8.29 11.56
C ARG A 41 -10.84 -7.93 12.35
N PRO A 42 -10.94 -7.17 13.45
CA PRO A 42 -9.78 -6.63 14.14
C PRO A 42 -8.76 -7.67 14.60
N ALA A 43 -9.20 -8.87 15.01
CA ALA A 43 -8.30 -9.96 15.36
C ALA A 43 -7.48 -10.46 14.16
N GLU A 44 -8.13 -10.65 13.01
CA GLU A 44 -7.47 -11.05 11.75
C GLU A 44 -6.51 -9.96 11.26
N TRP A 45 -6.92 -8.69 11.36
CA TRP A 45 -6.09 -7.54 11.01
C TRP A 45 -4.80 -7.51 11.84
N ARG A 46 -4.90 -7.65 13.18
CA ARG A 46 -3.72 -7.62 14.06
C ARG A 46 -2.77 -8.77 13.76
N ALA A 47 -3.29 -9.96 13.58
CA ALA A 47 -2.49 -11.13 13.22
C ALA A 47 -1.79 -10.94 11.86
N PHE A 48 -2.51 -10.43 10.86
CA PHE A 48 -1.97 -10.18 9.53
C PHE A 48 -0.80 -9.18 9.57
N PHE A 49 -0.98 -8.02 10.21
CA PHE A 49 0.06 -6.99 10.24
C PHE A 49 1.24 -7.36 11.15
N ALA A 50 1.01 -8.10 12.24
CA ALA A 50 2.10 -8.66 13.03
C ALA A 50 2.97 -9.63 12.21
N TYR A 51 2.33 -10.50 11.42
CA TYR A 51 3.05 -11.43 10.53
C TYR A 51 3.76 -10.70 9.39
N HIS A 52 3.10 -9.70 8.79
CA HIS A 52 3.69 -8.83 7.79
C HIS A 52 4.97 -8.16 8.32
N ASP A 53 4.91 -7.54 9.50
CA ASP A 53 6.05 -6.80 10.06
C ASP A 53 7.21 -7.73 10.40
N ALA A 54 6.94 -8.91 10.97
CA ALA A 54 7.95 -9.92 11.24
C ALA A 54 8.73 -10.40 9.99
N LEU A 55 8.11 -10.32 8.80
CA LEU A 55 8.72 -10.68 7.52
C LEU A 55 9.34 -9.49 6.78
N MET A 56 8.60 -8.39 6.69
CA MET A 56 8.91 -7.23 5.84
C MET A 56 9.72 -6.15 6.54
N ASP A 57 9.69 -6.12 7.87
CA ASP A 57 10.50 -5.24 8.72
C ASP A 57 11.02 -6.01 9.96
N PRO A 58 11.81 -7.08 9.75
CA PRO A 58 12.20 -8.01 10.81
C PRO A 58 12.98 -7.37 11.97
N GLU A 59 13.60 -6.22 11.72
CA GLU A 59 14.26 -5.43 12.76
C GLU A 59 13.25 -4.97 13.83
N SER A 60 11.97 -4.77 13.47
CA SER A 60 10.87 -4.45 14.40
C SER A 60 10.59 -5.55 15.43
N VAL A 61 11.01 -6.78 15.15
CA VAL A 61 10.85 -7.95 16.03
C VAL A 61 12.20 -8.53 16.48
N GLY A 62 13.28 -7.75 16.38
CA GLY A 62 14.62 -8.16 16.84
C GLY A 62 15.31 -9.21 15.97
N ARG A 63 14.85 -9.42 14.73
CA ARG A 63 15.42 -10.40 13.80
C ARG A 63 16.25 -9.70 12.72
N THR A 64 17.44 -10.22 12.43
CA THR A 64 18.25 -9.78 11.29
C THR A 64 17.82 -10.50 10.00
N SER A 65 18.04 -9.85 8.85
CA SER A 65 17.68 -10.39 7.53
C SER A 65 18.83 -10.20 6.55
N HIS A 66 19.18 -11.27 5.85
CA HIS A 66 20.13 -11.21 4.72
C HIS A 66 19.49 -10.70 3.42
N LEU A 67 18.17 -10.55 3.39
CA LEU A 67 17.44 -9.96 2.29
C LEU A 67 17.27 -8.46 2.51
N SER A 68 17.59 -7.66 1.49
CA SER A 68 17.29 -6.23 1.51
C SER A 68 15.79 -5.98 1.40
N LYS A 69 15.33 -4.77 1.74
CA LYS A 69 13.92 -4.36 1.52
C LYS A 69 13.50 -4.55 0.06
N GLY A 70 14.39 -4.32 -0.90
CA GLY A 70 14.11 -4.53 -2.33
C GLY A 70 14.10 -6.00 -2.77
N ASP A 71 14.78 -6.91 -2.07
CA ASP A 71 14.69 -8.35 -2.34
C ASP A 71 13.37 -8.91 -1.84
N ARG A 72 12.93 -8.48 -0.66
CA ARG A 72 11.62 -8.87 -0.09
C ARG A 72 10.47 -8.47 -1.03
N GLU A 73 10.44 -7.23 -1.50
CA GLU A 73 9.41 -6.77 -2.46
C GLU A 73 9.48 -7.51 -3.81
N MET A 74 10.67 -7.94 -4.25
CA MET A 74 10.82 -8.73 -5.48
C MET A 74 10.17 -10.11 -5.33
N ILE A 75 10.42 -10.79 -4.20
CA ILE A 75 9.79 -12.07 -3.88
C ILE A 75 8.26 -11.93 -3.86
N VAL A 76 7.74 -10.89 -3.20
CA VAL A 76 6.29 -10.65 -3.13
C VAL A 76 5.71 -10.37 -4.51
N THR A 77 6.36 -9.52 -5.32
CA THR A 77 5.88 -9.16 -6.66
C THR A 77 5.86 -10.38 -7.59
N THR A 78 6.94 -11.17 -7.61
CA THR A 78 7.05 -12.37 -8.45
C THR A 78 6.03 -13.43 -8.07
N THR A 79 5.88 -13.73 -6.77
CA THR A 79 4.89 -14.69 -6.30
C THR A 79 3.45 -14.20 -6.52
N SER A 80 3.19 -12.90 -6.37
CA SER A 80 1.89 -12.30 -6.66
C SER A 80 1.52 -12.39 -8.13
N ALA A 81 2.48 -12.17 -9.04
CA ALA A 81 2.28 -12.30 -10.48
C ALA A 81 1.97 -13.75 -10.88
N ALA A 82 2.70 -14.71 -10.31
CA ALA A 82 2.44 -16.14 -10.51
C ALA A 82 1.03 -16.54 -10.03
N ASN A 83 0.52 -15.91 -8.97
CA ASN A 83 -0.82 -16.13 -8.44
C ASN A 83 -1.89 -15.20 -9.02
N GLN A 84 -1.56 -14.41 -10.04
CA GLN A 84 -2.47 -13.45 -10.68
C GLN A 84 -3.17 -12.50 -9.69
N CYS A 85 -2.49 -12.15 -8.58
CA CYS A 85 -3.05 -11.27 -7.56
C CYS A 85 -2.87 -9.81 -7.95
N LEU A 86 -3.87 -9.23 -8.61
CA LEU A 86 -3.82 -7.86 -9.12
C LEU A 86 -3.43 -6.82 -8.06
N TYR A 87 -4.04 -6.89 -6.86
CA TYR A 87 -3.76 -5.93 -5.80
C TYR A 87 -2.29 -5.98 -5.38
N CYS A 88 -1.76 -7.19 -5.13
CA CYS A 88 -0.40 -7.35 -4.66
C CYS A 88 0.63 -7.00 -5.74
N VAL A 89 0.37 -7.36 -7.01
CA VAL A 89 1.25 -6.99 -8.13
C VAL A 89 1.37 -5.47 -8.26
N VAL A 90 0.25 -4.75 -8.21
CA VAL A 90 0.25 -3.29 -8.34
C VAL A 90 0.91 -2.62 -7.13
N ALA A 91 0.54 -3.03 -5.91
CA ALA A 91 1.05 -2.42 -4.68
C ALA A 91 2.54 -2.70 -4.48
N HIS A 92 2.95 -3.97 -4.50
CA HIS A 92 4.34 -4.36 -4.27
C HIS A 92 5.24 -4.05 -5.45
N GLY A 93 4.73 -4.02 -6.69
CA GLY A 93 5.47 -3.56 -7.85
C GLY A 93 5.89 -2.08 -7.73
N ALA A 94 5.00 -1.22 -7.22
CA ALA A 94 5.32 0.18 -6.94
C ALA A 94 6.38 0.31 -5.82
N LEU A 95 6.28 -0.49 -4.75
CA LEU A 95 7.26 -0.53 -3.66
C LEU A 95 8.62 -1.04 -4.14
N LEU A 96 8.65 -2.11 -4.92
CA LEU A 96 9.87 -2.66 -5.53
C LEU A 96 10.59 -1.60 -6.37
N ALA A 97 9.87 -0.90 -7.25
CA ALA A 97 10.43 0.17 -8.07
C ALA A 97 11.05 1.27 -7.20
N ALA A 98 10.36 1.70 -6.14
CA ALA A 98 10.86 2.70 -5.20
C ALA A 98 12.12 2.23 -4.45
N LYS A 99 12.18 0.96 -4.00
CA LYS A 99 13.32 0.42 -3.25
C LYS A 99 14.55 0.13 -4.12
N ARG A 100 14.36 -0.24 -5.38
CA ARG A 100 15.47 -0.56 -6.31
C ARG A 100 16.07 0.66 -6.99
N ARG A 101 15.47 1.85 -6.87
CA ARG A 101 15.88 3.08 -7.57
C ARG A 101 16.04 2.90 -9.09
N ARG A 102 15.46 1.85 -9.69
CA ARG A 102 15.53 1.58 -11.13
C ARG A 102 14.51 2.47 -11.83
N GLY A 103 14.99 3.64 -12.23
CA GLY A 103 14.18 4.68 -12.85
C GLY A 103 13.95 4.52 -14.33
N VAL A 104 13.30 3.43 -14.75
CA VAL A 104 12.70 3.36 -16.11
C VAL A 104 11.16 3.29 -16.06
N TYR A 105 10.60 3.13 -14.86
CA TYR A 105 9.23 3.49 -14.54
C TYR A 105 9.27 4.12 -13.15
N THR A 106 9.50 5.44 -13.05
CA THR A 106 9.42 6.12 -11.75
C THR A 106 7.99 6.63 -11.57
N PRO A 107 7.20 5.99 -10.69
CA PRO A 107 6.09 6.66 -10.04
C PRO A 107 6.53 7.99 -9.44
N THR A 108 7.80 8.26 -9.13
CA THR A 108 8.23 9.55 -8.58
C THR A 108 8.00 10.73 -9.51
N ALA A 109 8.25 10.61 -10.83
CA ALA A 109 7.96 11.68 -11.77
C ALA A 109 6.45 11.83 -11.97
N PHE A 110 5.76 10.71 -12.18
CA PHE A 110 4.30 10.66 -12.29
C PHE A 110 3.60 11.15 -11.02
N TYR A 111 4.08 10.81 -9.82
CA TYR A 111 3.56 11.17 -8.50
C TYR A 111 3.88 12.61 -8.16
N LYS A 112 5.09 13.10 -8.45
CA LYS A 112 5.40 14.53 -8.34
C LYS A 112 4.54 15.35 -9.28
N PHE A 113 4.37 14.89 -10.52
CA PHE A 113 3.48 15.48 -11.50
C PHE A 113 2.02 15.45 -11.03
N TYR A 114 1.51 14.29 -10.59
CA TYR A 114 0.14 14.11 -10.12
C TYR A 114 -0.14 14.94 -8.85
N ARG A 115 0.81 15.00 -7.91
CA ARG A 115 0.72 15.84 -6.70
C ARG A 115 0.74 17.33 -7.04
N LEU A 116 1.51 17.73 -8.05
CA LEU A 116 1.52 19.11 -8.55
C LEU A 116 0.20 19.43 -9.27
N ALA A 117 -0.25 18.54 -10.14
CA ALA A 117 -1.45 18.69 -10.92
C ALA A 117 -2.71 18.72 -10.03
N ALA A 118 -2.79 17.87 -9.01
CA ALA A 118 -3.87 17.85 -8.02
C ALA A 118 -3.94 19.13 -7.15
N LYS A 119 -2.82 19.87 -7.00
CA LYS A 119 -2.81 21.18 -6.34
C LYS A 119 -3.26 22.32 -7.26
N LEU A 120 -3.12 22.16 -8.57
CA LEU A 120 -3.33 23.20 -9.57
C LEU A 120 -4.64 23.07 -10.34
N THR A 121 -5.36 21.94 -10.21
CA THR A 121 -6.59 21.71 -10.98
C THR A 121 -7.77 21.28 -10.09
N PRO A 122 -8.99 21.77 -10.35
CA PRO A 122 -10.19 21.32 -9.65
C PRO A 122 -10.48 19.85 -9.96
N MET A 123 -10.86 19.05 -8.94
CA MET A 123 -11.17 17.61 -9.06
C MET A 123 -12.10 17.25 -10.24
N LYS A 124 -13.06 18.12 -10.58
CA LYS A 124 -14.00 17.91 -11.68
C LYS A 124 -13.32 17.84 -13.06
N LEU A 125 -12.18 18.52 -13.23
CA LEU A 125 -11.43 18.55 -14.49
C LEU A 125 -10.57 17.28 -14.66
N MET A 126 -9.99 16.79 -13.56
CA MET A 126 -9.20 15.56 -13.53
C MET A 126 -10.04 14.31 -13.84
N ALA A 127 -11.28 14.26 -13.35
CA ALA A 127 -12.23 13.19 -13.68
C ALA A 127 -12.68 13.19 -15.15
N LYS A 128 -12.54 14.32 -15.87
CA LYS A 128 -12.89 14.46 -17.28
C LYS A 128 -11.75 14.01 -18.21
N LEU A 129 -10.50 14.18 -17.77
CA LEU A 129 -9.28 13.78 -18.49
C LEU A 129 -8.95 12.28 -18.36
N THR A 130 -9.58 11.59 -17.41
CA THR A 130 -9.31 10.17 -17.09
C THR A 130 -10.40 9.22 -17.58
N LYS A 131 -11.48 9.74 -18.18
CA LYS A 131 -12.44 8.93 -18.94
C LYS A 131 -11.85 8.67 -20.32
N THR A 132 -11.56 7.40 -20.58
CA THR A 132 -11.43 6.86 -21.95
C THR A 132 -12.81 6.73 -22.57
#